data_AF-A0A679GX77-F1
#
_entry.id   AF-A0A679GX77-F1
#
_cell.length_a   1.000
_cell.length_b   1.000
_cell.length_c   1.000
_cell.angle_alpha   90.00
_cell.angle_beta   90.00
_cell.angle_gamma   90.00
#
_symmetry.space_group_name_H-M   'P 1'
#
loop_
_entity.id
_entity.type
_entity.pdbx_description
1 polymer ?
#
loop_
_entity_poly.entity_id
_entity_poly.type
_entity_poly.pdbx_seq_one_letter_code
_entity_poly.pdbx_strand_id
1 'polypeptide(L)'
;MRTLLLCLLIASLPAVAQVYTYVDEEGNRVFTDQPKPGNAKRIELAPSNAMTPQRGAPLVAPPAPIPREQGYQVLRILIPEPDATVTGDGGLIVTATSDPVLRDGHNYRLVLDGNVQGEPGRSPVFPLSNLDRGTHQLAVEIIDTQGRVVERTPNQPVHVKRVSLDQKRRVNPCKKADWGVRPECPLKDKPKEPDKGIIGILPFL
;
A
#
# COMPACT_ATOMS: atom_id res chain seq x y z
N MET A 1 -38.67 -35.75 47.40
CA MET A 1 -37.66 -34.83 46.83
C MET A 1 -38.00 -34.33 45.42
N ARG A 2 -38.60 -35.12 44.51
CA ARG A 2 -39.03 -34.63 43.17
C ARG A 2 -40.16 -33.58 43.19
N THR A 3 -41.07 -33.63 44.15
CA THR A 3 -42.18 -32.66 44.28
C THR A 3 -41.72 -31.29 44.77
N LEU A 4 -40.70 -31.23 45.63
CA LEU A 4 -40.15 -29.95 46.12
C LEU A 4 -39.40 -29.19 45.02
N LEU A 5 -38.71 -29.90 44.12
CA LEU A 5 -38.04 -29.30 42.96
C LEU A 5 -39.04 -28.72 41.95
N LEU A 6 -40.22 -29.35 41.78
CA LEU A 6 -41.24 -28.88 40.85
C LEU A 6 -41.91 -27.58 41.31
N CYS A 7 -42.11 -27.41 42.63
CA CYS A 7 -42.63 -26.16 43.20
C CYS A 7 -41.65 -24.98 43.08
N LEU A 8 -40.33 -25.24 43.18
CA LEU A 8 -39.32 -24.19 43.06
C LEU A 8 -39.20 -23.66 41.62
N LEU A 9 -39.48 -24.50 40.62
CA LEU A 9 -39.40 -24.13 39.20
C LEU A 9 -40.57 -23.24 38.73
N ILE A 10 -41.71 -23.24 39.44
CA ILE A 10 -42.89 -22.43 39.09
C ILE A 10 -42.75 -20.99 39.61
N ALA A 11 -41.89 -20.74 40.60
CA ALA A 11 -41.71 -19.42 41.21
C ALA A 11 -40.81 -18.47 40.41
N SER A 12 -40.13 -18.91 39.35
CA SER A 12 -39.28 -18.08 38.51
C SER A 12 -40.06 -17.42 37.37
N LEU A 13 -41.07 -16.60 37.69
CA LEU A 13 -41.67 -15.72 36.69
C LEU A 13 -40.71 -14.54 36.41
N PRO A 14 -40.50 -14.15 35.14
CA PRO A 14 -39.68 -12.99 34.81
C PRO A 14 -40.37 -11.71 35.31
N ALA A 15 -39.67 -10.93 36.14
CA ALA A 15 -40.13 -9.60 36.53
C ALA A 15 -40.03 -8.65 35.33
N VAL A 16 -41.17 -8.35 34.70
CA VAL A 16 -41.24 -7.35 33.63
C VAL A 16 -41.33 -5.97 34.28
N ALA A 17 -40.24 -5.20 34.27
CA ALA A 17 -40.23 -3.82 34.75
C ALA A 17 -41.06 -2.93 33.80
N GLN A 18 -42.08 -2.26 34.33
CA GLN A 18 -42.98 -1.38 33.57
C GLN A 18 -42.88 0.03 34.14
N VAL A 19 -42.57 1.01 33.30
CA VAL A 19 -42.45 2.41 33.69
C VAL A 19 -43.80 3.12 33.48
N TYR A 20 -44.28 3.82 34.50
CA TYR A 20 -45.54 4.57 34.47
C TYR A 20 -45.25 6.08 34.50
N THR A 21 -46.07 6.88 33.81
CA THR A 21 -46.03 8.34 33.92
C THR A 21 -47.36 8.89 34.42
N TYR A 22 -47.30 9.96 35.21
CA TYR A 22 -48.45 10.79 35.54
C TYR A 22 -48.03 12.27 35.59
N VAL A 23 -49.02 13.17 35.55
CA VAL A 23 -48.84 14.61 35.71
C VAL A 23 -49.30 14.95 37.13
N ASP A 24 -48.47 15.62 37.91
CA ASP A 24 -48.84 16.08 39.25
C ASP A 24 -49.72 17.33 39.22
N GLU A 25 -50.25 17.73 40.39
CA GLU A 25 -51.15 18.88 40.54
C GLU A 25 -50.45 20.22 40.21
N GLU A 26 -49.12 20.25 40.12
CA GLU A 26 -48.33 21.42 39.69
C GLU A 26 -48.03 21.42 38.16
N GLY A 27 -48.53 20.43 37.42
CA GLY A 27 -48.40 20.34 35.96
C GLY A 27 -47.10 19.72 35.45
N ASN A 28 -46.27 19.13 36.33
CA ASN A 28 -45.01 18.50 35.96
C ASN A 28 -45.20 17.01 35.65
N ARG A 29 -44.48 16.51 34.65
CA ARG A 29 -44.53 15.09 34.23
C ARG A 29 -43.49 14.29 35.02
N VAL A 30 -43.96 13.35 35.83
CA VAL A 30 -43.12 12.49 36.67
C VAL A 30 -43.17 11.04 36.15
N PHE A 31 -42.03 10.34 36.19
CA PHE A 31 -41.89 8.93 35.83
C PHE A 31 -41.62 8.09 37.08
N THR A 32 -42.31 6.97 37.23
CA THR A 32 -42.21 6.09 38.40
C THR A 32 -42.30 4.61 38.00
N ASP A 33 -41.55 3.76 38.71
CA ASP A 33 -41.56 2.31 38.54
C ASP A 33 -42.63 1.62 39.40
N GLN A 34 -43.39 2.39 40.20
CA GLN A 34 -44.51 1.88 41.02
C GLN A 34 -45.85 2.53 40.62
N PRO A 35 -46.91 1.75 40.36
CA PRO A 35 -48.20 2.28 39.93
C PRO A 35 -48.92 2.97 41.11
N LYS A 36 -49.17 4.28 40.99
CA LYS A 36 -50.10 5.00 41.88
C LYS A 36 -51.55 4.78 41.42
N PRO A 37 -52.52 4.56 42.34
CA PRO A 37 -53.93 4.48 41.98
C PRO A 37 -54.42 5.87 41.54
N GLY A 38 -55.00 5.96 40.34
CA GLY A 38 -55.79 7.12 39.94
C GLY A 38 -55.63 7.57 38.49
N ASN A 39 -54.41 7.64 37.94
CA ASN A 39 -54.20 8.17 36.57
C ASN A 39 -52.82 7.80 35.96
N ALA A 40 -52.33 6.58 36.20
CA ALA A 40 -51.09 6.11 35.59
C ALA A 40 -51.36 5.56 34.17
N LYS A 41 -50.84 6.22 33.12
CA LYS A 41 -50.87 5.69 31.76
C LYS A 41 -49.60 4.86 31.51
N ARG A 42 -49.80 3.62 31.05
CA ARG A 42 -48.71 2.72 30.65
C ARG A 42 -48.03 3.30 29.40
N ILE A 43 -46.72 3.51 29.45
CA ILE A 43 -45.94 3.87 28.26
C ILE A 43 -45.32 2.58 27.71
N GLU A 44 -45.61 2.28 26.45
CA GLU A 44 -44.85 1.28 25.70
C GLU A 44 -43.58 1.95 25.18
N LEU A 45 -42.43 1.47 25.67
CA LEU A 45 -41.13 1.95 25.21
C LEU A 45 -40.92 1.47 23.76
N ALA A 46 -40.52 2.38 22.88
CA ALA A 46 -40.12 2.01 21.52
C ALA A 46 -38.91 1.05 21.58
N PRO A 47 -38.81 0.08 20.66
CA PRO A 47 -37.69 -0.85 20.64
C PRO A 47 -36.38 -0.08 20.47
N SER A 48 -35.39 -0.43 21.29
CA SER A 48 -34.06 0.19 21.25
C SER A 48 -33.38 -0.09 19.91
N ASN A 49 -32.66 0.91 19.37
CA ASN A 49 -31.87 0.77 18.15
C ASN A 49 -30.68 -0.17 18.40
N ALA A 50 -30.91 -1.48 18.24
CA ALA A 50 -29.87 -2.48 18.25
C ALA A 50 -29.31 -2.67 16.83
N MET A 51 -28.06 -2.27 16.60
CA MET A 51 -27.32 -2.70 15.42
C MET A 51 -26.97 -4.18 15.58
N THR A 52 -27.27 -4.97 14.56
CA THR A 52 -26.81 -6.37 14.47
C THR A 52 -25.29 -6.36 14.30
N PRO A 53 -24.52 -7.07 15.14
CA PRO A 53 -23.09 -7.18 14.91
C PRO A 53 -22.88 -7.88 13.56
N GLN A 54 -22.21 -7.21 12.62
CA GLN A 54 -21.73 -7.86 11.41
C GLN A 54 -20.80 -9.00 11.85
N ARG A 55 -21.17 -10.22 11.46
CA ARG A 55 -20.31 -11.39 11.62
C ARG A 55 -19.01 -11.10 10.87
N GLY A 56 -17.95 -10.79 11.62
CA GLY A 56 -16.62 -10.66 11.06
C GLY A 56 -16.33 -11.90 10.22
N ALA A 57 -15.70 -11.71 9.06
CA ALA A 57 -15.16 -12.84 8.29
C ALA A 57 -14.39 -13.74 9.27
N PRO A 58 -14.51 -15.08 9.16
CA PRO A 58 -13.74 -15.97 10.01
C PRO A 58 -12.29 -15.51 9.95
N LEU A 59 -11.72 -15.22 11.13
CA LEU A 59 -10.29 -15.01 11.26
C LEU A 59 -9.64 -16.25 10.67
N VAL A 60 -9.07 -16.11 9.48
CA VAL A 60 -8.23 -17.15 8.90
C VAL A 60 -7.14 -17.34 9.95
N ALA A 61 -7.17 -18.49 10.61
CA ALA A 61 -6.11 -18.84 11.56
C ALA A 61 -4.80 -18.63 10.81
N PRO A 62 -3.84 -17.86 11.37
CA PRO A 62 -2.52 -17.77 10.79
C PRO A 62 -2.05 -19.20 10.50
N PRO A 63 -1.51 -19.46 9.30
CA PRO A 63 -0.98 -20.78 8.99
C PRO A 63 -0.05 -21.20 10.14
N ALA A 64 -0.11 -22.49 10.50
CA ALA A 64 0.68 -23.04 11.59
C ALA A 64 2.13 -22.53 11.47
N PRO A 65 2.75 -22.03 12.55
CA PRO A 65 4.11 -21.52 12.49
C PRO A 65 5.00 -22.60 11.89
N ILE A 66 5.55 -22.31 10.71
CA ILE A 66 6.62 -23.12 10.13
C ILE A 66 7.71 -23.17 11.21
N PRO A 67 8.22 -24.36 11.59
CA PRO A 67 9.26 -24.45 12.61
C PRO A 67 10.38 -23.44 12.32
N ARG A 68 10.65 -22.53 13.26
CA ARG A 68 11.55 -21.36 13.10
C ARG A 68 13.02 -21.72 12.93
N GLU A 69 13.34 -22.98 12.62
CA GLU A 69 14.71 -23.50 12.68
C GLU A 69 15.42 -23.52 11.31
N GLN A 70 14.79 -23.02 10.23
CA GLN A 70 15.42 -23.03 8.88
C GLN A 70 15.21 -21.77 8.03
N GLY A 71 14.74 -20.67 8.63
CA GLY A 71 14.56 -19.38 7.93
C GLY A 71 15.86 -18.59 7.74
N TYR A 72 15.74 -17.45 7.05
CA TYR A 72 16.77 -16.42 7.00
C TYR A 72 16.47 -15.38 8.06
N GLN A 73 17.48 -14.93 8.80
CA GLN A 73 17.32 -13.89 9.81
C GLN A 73 17.29 -12.51 9.18
N VAL A 74 18.08 -12.34 8.11
CA VAL A 74 18.13 -11.12 7.32
C VAL A 74 17.93 -11.49 5.86
N LEU A 75 17.06 -10.73 5.19
CA LEU A 75 17.03 -10.60 3.74
C LEU A 75 16.71 -9.14 3.43
N ARG A 76 17.58 -8.45 2.70
CA ARG A 76 17.38 -7.04 2.34
C ARG A 76 17.96 -6.71 0.98
N ILE A 77 17.38 -5.70 0.34
CA ILE A 77 17.94 -5.06 -0.85
C ILE A 77 19.02 -4.07 -0.37
N LEU A 78 20.24 -4.20 -0.89
CA LEU A 78 21.35 -3.28 -0.64
C LEU A 78 21.39 -2.15 -1.66
N ILE A 79 21.15 -2.49 -2.93
CA ILE A 79 21.13 -1.54 -4.04
C ILE A 79 19.88 -1.87 -4.87
N PRO A 80 19.07 -0.89 -5.26
CA PRO A 80 19.16 0.51 -4.86
C PRO A 80 18.79 0.74 -3.38
N GLU A 81 18.98 1.97 -2.89
CA GLU A 81 18.39 2.41 -1.62
C GLU A 81 16.86 2.61 -1.77
N PRO A 82 16.08 2.60 -0.67
CA PRO A 82 14.67 2.97 -0.71
C PRO A 82 14.45 4.35 -1.33
N ASP A 83 13.39 4.48 -2.14
CA ASP A 83 13.00 5.71 -2.85
C ASP A 83 14.08 6.25 -3.82
N ALA A 84 15.04 5.41 -4.22
CA ALA A 84 16.05 5.80 -5.19
C ALA A 84 15.43 6.22 -6.54
N THR A 85 16.03 7.24 -7.16
CA THR A 85 15.62 7.70 -8.49
C THR A 85 16.53 7.13 -9.57
N VAL A 86 15.95 6.33 -10.47
CA VAL A 86 16.57 5.86 -11.70
C VAL A 86 16.27 6.86 -12.81
N THR A 87 17.28 7.25 -13.59
CA THR A 87 17.12 8.19 -14.70
C THR A 87 17.54 7.57 -16.02
N GLY A 88 17.15 8.17 -17.14
CA GLY A 88 17.59 7.72 -18.47
C GLY A 88 16.61 6.73 -19.09
N ASP A 89 17.13 5.58 -19.51
CA ASP A 89 16.40 4.49 -20.19
C ASP A 89 15.68 3.53 -19.22
N GLY A 90 15.88 3.69 -17.91
CA GLY A 90 15.30 2.80 -16.91
C GLY A 90 16.12 1.53 -16.69
N GLY A 91 17.43 1.56 -16.94
CA GLY A 91 18.35 0.52 -16.46
C GLY A 91 18.59 0.59 -14.95
N LEU A 92 18.52 -0.55 -14.25
CA LEU A 92 18.72 -0.66 -12.81
C LEU A 92 19.37 -2.00 -12.45
N ILE A 93 20.30 -2.01 -11.49
CA ILE A 93 20.81 -3.25 -10.89
C ILE A 93 20.27 -3.35 -9.47
N VAL A 94 19.60 -4.47 -9.17
CA VAL A 94 19.13 -4.80 -7.83
C VAL A 94 20.11 -5.79 -7.21
N THR A 95 20.67 -5.46 -6.04
CA THR A 95 21.55 -6.34 -5.28
C THR A 95 20.93 -6.60 -3.92
N ALA A 96 20.77 -7.87 -3.56
CA ALA A 96 20.30 -8.28 -2.24
C ALA A 96 21.42 -8.88 -1.39
N THR A 97 21.14 -9.04 -0.10
CA THR A 97 21.97 -9.82 0.81
C THR A 97 21.09 -10.58 1.79
N SER A 98 21.58 -11.72 2.28
CA SER A 98 20.92 -12.50 3.31
C SER A 98 21.89 -12.96 4.39
N ASP A 99 21.35 -13.18 5.59
CA ASP A 99 22.05 -13.81 6.71
C ASP A 99 21.15 -14.93 7.30
N PRO A 100 21.58 -16.21 7.33
CA PRO A 100 22.84 -16.72 6.77
C PRO A 100 22.95 -16.52 5.25
N VAL A 101 24.15 -16.77 4.71
CA VAL A 101 24.34 -16.84 3.26
C VAL A 101 23.38 -17.85 2.64
N LEU A 102 23.07 -17.67 1.34
CA LEU A 102 22.11 -18.52 0.63
C LEU A 102 22.43 -20.01 0.80
N ARG A 103 21.54 -20.72 1.47
CA ARG A 103 21.61 -22.16 1.72
C ARG A 103 21.54 -22.95 0.42
N ASP A 104 22.11 -24.15 0.43
CA ASP A 104 22.06 -25.03 -0.74
C ASP A 104 20.62 -25.47 -1.06
N GLY A 105 20.32 -25.56 -2.36
CA GLY A 105 18.98 -25.84 -2.87
C GLY A 105 18.01 -24.66 -2.83
N HIS A 106 18.39 -23.53 -2.21
CA HIS A 106 17.59 -22.31 -2.24
C HIS A 106 18.06 -21.40 -3.39
N ASN A 107 17.15 -20.57 -3.89
CA ASN A 107 17.42 -19.59 -4.93
C ASN A 107 16.83 -18.24 -4.56
N TYR A 108 17.48 -17.16 -4.98
CA TYR A 108 16.87 -15.84 -4.98
C TYR A 108 16.00 -15.66 -6.23
N ARG A 109 14.97 -14.83 -6.10
CA ARG A 109 14.08 -14.42 -7.19
C ARG A 109 13.68 -12.96 -7.00
N LEU A 110 13.79 -12.18 -8.07
CA LEU A 110 13.36 -10.78 -8.06
C LEU A 110 11.87 -10.67 -8.41
N VAL A 111 11.18 -9.76 -7.73
CA VAL A 111 9.79 -9.42 -7.98
C VAL A 111 9.70 -7.90 -8.21
N LEU A 112 9.08 -7.51 -9.31
CA LEU A 112 8.82 -6.11 -9.70
C LEU A 112 7.30 -5.93 -9.85
N ASP A 113 6.72 -5.05 -9.04
CA ASP A 113 5.27 -4.78 -9.02
C ASP A 113 4.40 -6.03 -8.85
N GLY A 114 4.89 -7.00 -8.07
CA GLY A 114 4.24 -8.29 -7.85
C GLY A 114 4.50 -9.35 -8.92
N ASN A 115 5.20 -9.01 -10.01
CA ASN A 115 5.54 -9.95 -11.08
C ASN A 115 6.99 -10.44 -10.94
N VAL A 116 7.18 -11.75 -11.00
CA VAL A 116 8.51 -12.37 -11.02
C VAL A 116 9.31 -11.89 -12.23
N GLN A 117 10.56 -11.51 -12.00
CA GLN A 117 11.50 -11.07 -13.03
C GLN A 117 12.61 -12.11 -13.20
N GLY A 118 12.70 -12.66 -14.41
CA GLY A 118 13.72 -13.65 -14.76
C GLY A 118 13.58 -14.99 -14.02
N GLU A 119 14.58 -15.84 -14.23
CA GLU A 119 14.65 -17.17 -13.59
C GLU A 119 15.25 -17.07 -12.18
N PRO A 120 14.78 -17.90 -11.23
CA PRO A 120 15.42 -18.01 -9.92
C PRO A 120 16.87 -18.48 -10.03
N GLY A 121 17.76 -17.96 -9.19
CA GLY A 121 19.16 -18.37 -9.20
C GLY A 121 19.90 -18.08 -7.90
N ARG A 122 21.16 -18.52 -7.81
CA ARG A 122 21.99 -18.30 -6.62
C ARG A 122 22.60 -16.90 -6.53
N SER A 123 22.63 -16.17 -7.65
CA SER A 123 23.13 -14.78 -7.68
C SER A 123 22.15 -13.85 -6.96
N PRO A 124 22.60 -13.02 -6.02
CA PRO A 124 21.78 -11.97 -5.41
C PRO A 124 21.74 -10.68 -6.24
N VAL A 125 22.30 -10.68 -7.45
CA VAL A 125 22.37 -9.52 -8.36
C VAL A 125 21.46 -9.73 -9.56
N PHE A 126 20.57 -8.76 -9.78
CA PHE A 126 19.54 -8.80 -10.82
C PHE A 126 19.60 -7.53 -11.68
N PRO A 127 20.04 -7.64 -12.94
CA PRO A 127 19.93 -6.54 -13.88
C PRO A 127 18.48 -6.43 -14.38
N LEU A 128 17.95 -5.22 -14.33
CA LEU A 128 16.71 -4.85 -15.00
C LEU A 128 17.01 -3.78 -16.06
N SER A 129 16.25 -3.85 -17.15
CA SER A 129 16.37 -2.92 -18.28
C SER A 129 14.98 -2.46 -18.70
N ASN A 130 14.90 -1.25 -19.26
CA ASN A 130 13.69 -0.69 -19.83
C ASN A 130 12.52 -0.60 -18.83
N LEU A 131 12.79 -0.26 -17.56
CA LEU A 131 11.69 0.07 -16.66
C LEU A 131 10.91 1.26 -17.21
N ASP A 132 9.59 1.19 -17.08
CA ASP A 132 8.73 2.29 -17.43
C ASP A 132 8.88 3.45 -16.46
N ARG A 133 8.46 4.63 -16.90
CA ARG A 133 8.50 5.81 -16.03
C ARG A 133 7.46 5.65 -14.92
N GLY A 134 7.79 6.07 -13.70
CA GLY A 134 6.87 6.02 -12.58
C GLY A 134 7.51 5.44 -11.32
N THR A 135 6.66 5.04 -10.37
CA THR A 135 7.09 4.37 -9.15
C THR A 135 6.87 2.87 -9.31
N HIS A 136 7.92 2.10 -9.06
CA HIS A 136 7.89 0.64 -9.05
C HIS A 136 8.21 0.10 -7.66
N GLN A 137 7.71 -1.09 -7.36
CA GLN A 137 7.92 -1.78 -6.10
C GLN A 137 8.84 -2.98 -6.32
N LEU A 138 10.02 -2.95 -5.72
CA LEU A 138 10.98 -4.05 -5.75
C LEU A 138 10.81 -4.94 -4.52
N ALA A 139 10.87 -6.24 -4.71
CA ALA A 139 11.07 -7.19 -3.63
C ALA A 139 11.98 -8.33 -4.10
N VAL A 140 12.76 -8.90 -3.17
CA VAL A 140 13.53 -10.11 -3.42
C VAL A 140 13.00 -11.21 -2.52
N GLU A 141 12.80 -12.38 -3.10
CA GLU A 141 12.35 -13.58 -2.41
C GLU A 141 13.49 -14.60 -2.40
N ILE A 142 13.57 -15.39 -1.33
CA ILE A 142 14.30 -16.66 -1.32
C ILE A 142 13.27 -17.77 -1.42
N ILE A 143 13.44 -18.66 -2.39
CA ILE A 143 12.60 -19.84 -2.60
C ILE A 143 13.38 -21.13 -2.35
N ASP A 144 12.69 -22.17 -1.91
CA ASP A 144 13.25 -23.52 -1.78
C ASP A 144 13.20 -24.32 -3.10
N THR A 145 13.66 -25.57 -3.07
CA THR A 145 13.67 -26.50 -4.21
C THR A 145 12.27 -26.83 -4.73
N GLN A 146 11.22 -26.60 -3.93
CA GLN A 146 9.83 -26.82 -4.30
C GLN A 146 9.15 -25.52 -4.79
N GLY A 147 9.91 -24.42 -4.89
CA GLY A 147 9.42 -23.10 -5.31
C GLY A 147 8.64 -22.34 -4.24
N ARG A 148 8.65 -22.81 -2.99
CA ARG A 148 7.95 -22.14 -1.89
C ARG A 148 8.80 -20.97 -1.39
N VAL A 149 8.15 -19.85 -1.12
CA VAL A 149 8.82 -18.66 -0.56
C VAL A 149 9.19 -18.94 0.90
N VAL A 150 10.49 -18.92 1.17
CA VAL A 150 11.08 -19.11 2.49
C VAL A 150 11.24 -17.78 3.22
N GLU A 151 11.63 -16.73 2.49
CA GLU A 151 11.80 -15.37 3.01
C GLU A 151 11.55 -14.34 1.91
N ARG A 152 11.09 -13.15 2.28
CA ARG A 152 10.81 -12.07 1.34
C ARG A 152 11.14 -10.70 1.95
N THR A 153 11.81 -9.84 1.17
CA THR A 153 12.00 -8.44 1.57
C THR A 153 10.68 -7.68 1.61
N PRO A 154 10.57 -6.63 2.44
CA PRO A 154 9.55 -5.60 2.24
C PRO A 154 9.60 -5.05 0.81
N ASN A 155 8.46 -4.55 0.34
CA ASN A 155 8.41 -3.83 -0.94
C ASN A 155 9.18 -2.52 -0.79
N GLN A 156 10.18 -2.32 -1.66
CA GLN A 156 11.00 -1.13 -1.69
C GLN A 156 10.67 -0.29 -2.91
N PRO A 157 10.18 0.95 -2.74
CA PRO A 157 9.86 1.82 -3.85
C PRO A 157 11.12 2.30 -4.57
N VAL A 158 11.04 2.40 -5.89
CA VAL A 158 12.02 3.07 -6.75
C VAL A 158 11.30 3.94 -7.77
N HIS A 159 11.91 5.06 -8.14
CA HIS A 159 11.30 6.05 -9.04
C HIS A 159 12.07 6.17 -10.34
N VAL A 160 11.43 5.85 -11.45
CA VAL A 160 12.03 5.92 -12.78
C VAL A 160 11.59 7.21 -13.48
N LYS A 161 12.57 8.05 -13.84
CA LYS A 161 12.37 9.32 -14.54
C LYS A 161 13.04 9.29 -15.91
N ARG A 162 12.25 9.35 -16.99
CA ARG A 162 12.79 9.55 -18.35
C ARG A 162 13.15 11.02 -18.55
N VAL A 163 14.37 11.25 -19.02
CA VAL A 163 14.82 12.60 -19.39
C VAL A 163 14.13 13.06 -20.68
N SER A 164 13.59 14.28 -20.67
CA SER A 164 13.00 14.85 -21.88
C SER A 164 14.07 15.23 -22.90
N LEU A 165 13.69 15.30 -24.18
CA LEU A 165 14.58 15.79 -25.24
C LEU A 165 15.05 17.24 -24.95
N ASP A 166 14.16 18.07 -24.40
CA ASP A 166 14.51 19.43 -23.98
C ASP A 166 15.54 19.45 -22.86
N GLN A 167 15.41 18.57 -21.87
CA GLN A 167 16.40 18.45 -20.80
C GLN A 167 17.74 17.95 -21.35
N LYS A 168 17.74 16.98 -22.25
CA LYS A 168 18.95 16.54 -22.96
C LYS A 168 19.61 17.68 -23.73
N ARG A 169 18.83 18.51 -24.43
CA ARG A 169 19.30 19.71 -25.15
C ARG A 169 19.86 20.78 -24.19
N ARG A 170 19.27 20.96 -23.01
CA ARG A 170 19.80 21.89 -21.99
C ARG A 170 21.15 21.44 -21.44
N VAL A 171 21.32 20.14 -21.19
CA VAL A 171 22.57 19.56 -20.68
C VAL A 171 23.65 19.54 -21.77
N ASN A 172 23.28 19.18 -23.00
CA ASN A 172 24.18 19.17 -24.16
C ASN A 172 23.58 19.99 -25.32
N PRO A 173 23.82 21.32 -25.34
CA PRO A 173 23.29 22.24 -26.35
C PRO A 173 23.64 21.84 -27.78
N CYS A 174 22.66 21.99 -28.69
CA CYS A 174 22.81 21.69 -30.10
C CYS A 174 23.83 22.61 -30.78
N LYS A 175 24.85 22.02 -31.41
CA LYS A 175 25.79 22.74 -32.28
C LYS A 175 25.23 22.84 -33.71
N LYS A 176 25.85 23.67 -34.56
CA LYS A 176 25.39 23.88 -35.96
C LYS A 176 25.23 22.57 -36.76
N ALA A 177 26.11 21.60 -36.53
CA ALA A 177 26.11 20.29 -37.19
C ALA A 177 25.12 19.27 -36.58
N ASP A 178 24.61 19.54 -35.37
CA ASP A 178 23.74 18.59 -34.65
C ASP A 178 22.28 18.67 -35.11
N TRP A 179 21.90 19.80 -35.72
CA TRP A 179 20.54 20.07 -36.18
C TRP A 179 20.13 19.11 -37.30
N GLY A 180 19.06 18.34 -37.07
CA GLY A 180 18.56 17.31 -37.98
C GLY A 180 19.22 15.94 -37.84
N VAL A 181 20.26 15.82 -37.00
CA VAL A 181 20.95 14.55 -36.73
C VAL A 181 20.52 13.98 -35.38
N ARG A 182 20.56 14.81 -34.33
CA ARG A 182 20.17 14.42 -32.98
C ARG A 182 18.65 14.60 -32.80
N PRO A 183 17.92 13.62 -32.23
CA PRO A 183 16.48 13.74 -31.96
C PRO A 183 16.10 14.98 -31.14
N GLU A 184 16.97 15.40 -30.23
CA GLU A 184 16.82 16.61 -29.40
C GLU A 184 17.11 17.93 -30.14
N CYS A 185 17.58 17.88 -31.39
CA CYS A 185 17.95 19.04 -32.22
C CYS A 185 17.20 19.02 -33.56
N PRO A 186 15.86 19.17 -33.58
CA PRO A 186 15.11 19.11 -34.84
C PRO A 186 15.36 20.35 -35.71
N LEU A 187 15.42 20.18 -37.05
CA LEU A 187 15.74 21.27 -38.00
C LEU A 187 14.81 22.49 -37.87
N LYS A 188 13.54 22.26 -37.51
CA LYS A 188 12.53 23.32 -37.30
C LYS A 188 12.89 24.32 -36.18
N ASP A 189 13.70 23.90 -35.21
CA ASP A 189 14.10 24.69 -34.04
C ASP A 189 15.47 25.38 -34.26
N LYS A 190 16.11 25.17 -35.41
CA LYS A 190 17.43 25.74 -35.71
C LYS A 190 17.33 27.28 -35.73
N PRO A 191 18.13 28.00 -34.93
CA PRO A 191 18.12 29.46 -34.95
C PRO A 191 18.54 29.96 -36.35
N LYS A 192 17.82 30.96 -36.86
CA LYS A 192 18.20 31.64 -38.10
C LYS A 192 19.55 32.30 -37.86
N GLU A 193 20.49 32.10 -38.78
CA GLU A 193 21.77 32.82 -38.68
C GLU A 193 21.47 34.31 -38.77
N PRO A 194 22.08 35.15 -37.91
CA PRO A 194 21.93 36.59 -38.07
C PRO A 194 22.42 36.90 -39.48
N ASP A 195 21.59 37.62 -40.24
CA ASP A 195 22.03 38.20 -41.49
C ASP A 195 23.35 38.90 -41.18
N LYS A 196 24.44 38.41 -41.77
CA LYS A 196 25.64 39.22 -41.97
C LYS A 196 25.26 40.27 -43.01
N GLY A 197 24.29 41.10 -42.66
CA GLY A 197 24.00 42.35 -43.32
C GLY A 197 25.32 43.08 -43.30
N ILE A 198 25.85 43.24 -44.51
CA ILE A 198 26.92 44.14 -44.92
C ILE A 198 27.05 45.24 -43.85
N ILE A 199 27.93 45.04 -42.87
CA ILE A 199 28.38 46.16 -42.03
C ILE A 199 29.11 47.02 -43.03
N GLY A 200 28.43 48.12 -43.39
CA GLY A 200 28.79 48.99 -44.46
C GLY A 200 30.27 49.30 -44.43
N ILE A 201 30.92 49.04 -45.55
CA ILE A 201 32.13 49.73 -45.94
C ILE A 201 31.73 51.20 -46.04
N LEU A 202 31.74 51.92 -44.92
CA LEU A 202 31.79 53.37 -44.94
C LEU A 202 33.27 53.71 -45.11
N PRO A 203 33.68 54.28 -46.27
CA PRO A 203 35.01 54.83 -46.36
C PRO A 203 35.06 56.00 -45.37
N PHE A 204 36.00 55.95 -44.43
CA PHE A 204 36.35 57.11 -43.64
C PHE A 204 36.86 58.18 -44.63
N LEU A 205 36.07 59.23 -44.80
CA LEU A 205 36.43 60.48 -45.47
C LEU A 205 36.91 61.49 -44.41
#